data_AF-A0A8J3MPB4-F1
#
_entry.id   AF-A0A8J3MPB4-F1
#
_cell.length_a   1.000
_cell.length_b   1.000
_cell.length_c   1.000
_cell.angle_alpha   90.00
_cell.angle_beta   90.00
_cell.angle_gamma   90.00
#
_symmetry.space_group_name_H-M   'P 1'
#
loop_
_entity.id
_entity.type
_entity.pdbx_description
1 polymer ?
#
loop_
_entity_poly.entity_id
_entity_poly.type
_entity_poly.pdbx_seq_one_letter_code
_entity_poly.pdbx_strand_id
1 'polypeptide(L)' 'MCVSCGCGKVNDNHGDSRNITQTDINSAAQAAGITPQEAAQNLMEMCQRMTSGSTSTQRPSQHTNTSER' A
#
# COMPACT_ATOMS: atom_id res chain seq x y z
N MET A 1 -1.05 -18.14 3.09
CA MET A 1 -0.25 -17.15 2.37
C MET A 1 0.62 -16.43 3.38
N CYS A 2 1.88 -16.81 3.54
CA CYS A 2 2.86 -15.74 3.63
C CYS A 2 2.47 -14.79 2.49
N VAL A 3 2.00 -13.60 2.83
CA VAL A 3 1.36 -12.68 1.90
C VAL A 3 2.32 -12.40 0.74
N SER A 4 3.62 -12.54 1.01
CA SER A 4 4.72 -12.50 0.06
C SER A 4 4.85 -13.70 -0.90
N CYS A 5 4.56 -14.95 -0.51
CA CYS A 5 4.85 -16.16 -1.32
C CYS A 5 3.62 -16.94 -1.81
N GLY A 6 2.41 -16.70 -1.27
CA GLY A 6 1.17 -17.22 -1.86
C GLY A 6 0.85 -18.71 -1.61
N CYS A 7 1.69 -19.43 -0.85
CA CYS A 7 1.61 -20.90 -0.65
C CYS A 7 0.42 -21.42 0.22
N GLY A 8 -0.58 -20.60 0.55
CA GLY A 8 -1.71 -21.03 1.40
C GLY A 8 -1.46 -21.06 2.91
N LYS A 9 -0.22 -21.12 3.41
CA LYS A 9 0.10 -21.09 4.87
C LYS A 9 0.19 -19.65 5.43
N VAL A 10 -0.90 -19.09 5.97
CA VAL A 10 -0.98 -17.61 6.22
C VAL A 10 -0.13 -17.08 7.38
N ASN A 11 0.16 -17.91 8.36
CA ASN A 11 0.95 -17.54 9.54
C ASN A 11 2.40 -18.06 9.49
N ASP A 12 2.79 -18.77 8.43
CA ASP A 12 4.10 -19.39 8.31
C ASP A 12 5.05 -18.43 7.59
N ASN A 13 6.09 -17.96 8.28
CA ASN A 13 7.12 -17.10 7.71
C ASN A 13 8.22 -17.90 7.00
N HIS A 14 8.12 -19.24 6.96
CA HIS A 14 9.08 -20.14 6.32
C HIS A 14 10.54 -19.96 6.80
N GLY A 15 10.74 -19.51 8.04
CA GLY A 15 12.06 -19.29 8.62
C GLY A 15 12.71 -17.96 8.27
N ASP A 16 12.02 -17.07 7.55
CA ASP A 16 12.50 -15.72 7.26
C ASP A 16 11.55 -14.67 7.84
N SER A 17 12.03 -13.91 8.82
CA SER A 17 11.24 -12.87 9.52
C SER A 17 10.82 -11.71 8.63
N ARG A 18 11.36 -11.58 7.41
CA ARG A 18 10.99 -10.52 6.46
C ARG A 18 9.71 -10.85 5.70
N ASN A 19 9.22 -12.09 5.76
CA ASN A 19 7.99 -12.50 5.11
C ASN A 19 6.78 -11.91 5.84
N ILE A 20 5.89 -11.27 5.08
CA ILE A 20 4.64 -10.74 5.62
C ILE A 20 3.69 -11.91 5.89
N THR A 21 3.19 -11.98 7.11
CA THR A 21 2.24 -12.97 7.59
C THR A 21 0.87 -12.34 7.87
N GLN A 22 -0.14 -13.17 8.14
CA GLN A 22 -1.44 -12.67 8.61
C GLN A 22 -1.32 -11.93 9.95
N THR A 23 -0.37 -12.29 10.80
CA THR A 23 -0.09 -11.59 12.06
C THR A 23 0.31 -10.13 11.81
N ASP A 24 1.12 -9.87 10.78
CA ASP A 24 1.53 -8.51 10.43
C ASP A 24 0.35 -7.67 9.93
N ILE A 25 -0.50 -8.26 9.08
CA ILE A 25 -1.74 -7.62 8.61
C ILE A 25 -2.68 -7.30 9.77
N ASN A 26 -2.88 -8.24 10.69
CA ASN A 26 -3.73 -8.04 11.87
C ASN A 26 -3.19 -6.93 12.78
N SER A 27 -1.86 -6.90 12.98
CA SER A 27 -1.20 -5.88 13.81
C SER A 27 -1.32 -4.49 13.19
N ALA A 28 -1.12 -4.38 11.87
CA ALA A 28 -1.30 -3.13 11.13
C ALA A 28 -2.76 -2.63 11.20
N ALA A 29 -3.72 -3.54 11.03
CA ALA A 29 -5.14 -3.23 11.12
C ALA A 29 -5.52 -2.71 12.51
N GLN A 30 -5.05 -3.37 13.57
CA GLN A 30 -5.26 -2.95 14.96
C GLN A 30 -4.67 -1.57 15.23
N ALA A 31 -3.44 -1.31 14.78
CA ALA A 31 -2.77 -0.03 14.97
C ALA A 31 -3.49 1.12 14.25
N ALA A 32 -4.10 0.85 13.09
CA ALA A 32 -4.82 1.84 12.29
C ALA A 32 -6.32 1.95 12.64
N GLY A 33 -6.87 1.06 13.47
CA GLY A 33 -8.29 1.03 13.81
C GLY A 33 -9.20 0.62 12.65
N ILE A 34 -8.71 -0.22 11.74
CA ILE A 34 -9.43 -0.72 10.55
C ILE A 34 -9.50 -2.26 10.55
N THR A 35 -10.22 -2.85 9.60
CA THR A 35 -10.28 -4.31 9.45
C THR A 35 -9.00 -4.88 8.79
N PRO A 36 -8.66 -6.16 9.02
CA PRO A 36 -7.55 -6.82 8.31
C PRO A 36 -7.68 -6.79 6.78
N GLN A 37 -8.93 -6.84 6.28
CA GLN A 37 -9.21 -6.75 4.86
C GLN A 37 -8.88 -5.35 4.30
N GLU A 38 -9.27 -4.28 5.00
CA GLU A 38 -8.92 -2.91 4.61
C GLU A 38 -7.42 -2.66 4.67
N ALA A 39 -6.73 -3.21 5.68
CA ALA A 39 -5.27 -3.12 5.77
C ALA A 39 -4.58 -3.80 4.56
N ALA A 40 -5.03 -4.99 4.16
CA ALA A 40 -4.52 -5.68 2.98
C ALA A 40 -4.82 -4.91 1.68
N GLN A 41 -6.02 -4.34 1.57
CA GLN A 41 -6.42 -3.51 0.42
C GLN A 41 -5.52 -2.27 0.29
N ASN A 42 -5.33 -1.52 1.37
CA ASN A 42 -4.45 -0.35 1.41
C ASN A 42 -3.00 -0.70 1.01
N LEU A 43 -2.49 -1.84 1.48
CA LEU A 43 -1.16 -2.32 1.13
C LEU A 43 -1.04 -2.57 -0.38
N MET A 44 -2.01 -3.27 -0.98
CA MET A 44 -2.03 -3.53 -2.43
C MET A 44 -2.11 -2.23 -3.24
N GLU A 45 -2.98 -1.31 -2.85
CA GLU A 45 -3.12 -0.01 -3.52
C GLU A 45 -1.82 0.80 -3.49
N MET A 46 -1.12 0.83 -2.34
CA MET A 46 0.15 1.54 -2.24
C MET A 46 1.24 0.84 -3.06
N CYS A 47 1.30 -0.49 -3.06
CA CYS A 47 2.21 -1.24 -3.91
C CYS A 47 2.00 -0.91 -5.39
N GLN A 48 0.74 -0.89 -5.87
CA GLN A 48 0.40 -0.52 -7.24
C GLN A 48 0.78 0.92 -7.58
N ARG A 49 0.56 1.86 -6.66
CA ARG A 49 0.96 3.26 -6.83
C ARG A 49 2.47 3.42 -6.91
N MET A 50 3.22 2.66 -6.12
CA MET A 50 4.69 2.66 -6.14
C MET A 50 5.24 2.07 -7.45
N THR A 51 4.63 1.00 -7.98
CA THR A 51 5.07 0.39 -9.25
C THR A 51 4.63 1.18 -10.48
N SER A 52 3.52 1.91 -10.38
CA SER A 52 2.97 2.73 -11.48
C SER A 52 3.45 4.18 -11.47
N GLY A 53 4.32 4.56 -10.51
CA GLY A 53 4.48 5.95 -10.07
C GLY A 53 5.88 6.52 -10.10
N SER A 54 6.72 6.11 -11.06
CA SER A 54 7.82 6.94 -11.56
C SER A 54 7.37 7.75 -12.77
N THR A 55 6.30 8.54 -12.65
CA THR A 55 5.99 9.72 -13.51
C THR A 55 4.63 10.31 -13.12
N SER A 56 4.62 11.37 -12.31
CA SER A 56 3.74 12.54 -12.50
C SER A 56 3.97 13.57 -11.38
N THR A 57 4.87 14.51 -11.67
CA THR A 57 4.67 15.95 -11.52
C THR A 57 3.62 16.41 -10.50
N GLN A 58 4.06 16.71 -9.28
CA GLN A 58 3.39 17.71 -8.45
C GLN A 58 3.81 19.11 -8.92
N ARG A 59 2.94 19.78 -9.70
CA ARG A 59 2.61 21.21 -9.50
C ARG A 59 1.38 21.62 -10.32
N PRO A 60 0.20 21.82 -9.70
CA PRO A 60 -0.80 22.72 -10.24
C PRO A 60 -0.54 24.11 -9.62
N SER A 61 0.05 25.02 -10.40
CA SER A 61 -0.09 26.46 -10.12
C SER A 61 -0.76 27.05 -11.34
N GLN A 62 -2.09 27.13 -11.29
CA GLN A 62 -2.87 27.87 -12.26
C GLN A 62 -2.50 29.35 -12.09
N HIS A 63 -1.67 29.85 -13.00
CA HIS A 63 -1.55 31.28 -13.26
C HIS A 63 -2.61 31.62 -14.30
N THR A 64 -3.74 32.15 -13.86
CA THR A 64 -4.68 32.84 -14.73
C THR A 64 -4.09 34.21 -15.06
N ASN A 65 -3.66 34.42 -16.30
CA ASN A 65 -3.43 35.78 -16.79
C ASN A 65 -4.74 36.30 -17.36
N THR A 66 -5.34 37.22 -16.60
CA THR A 66 -6.32 38.21 -17.07
C THR A 66 -5.58 39.30 -17.87
N SER A 67 -6.27 39.91 -18.84
CA SER A 67 -5.87 41.06 -19.69
C SER A 67 -5.05 40.64 -20.93
N GLU A 68 -5.31 41.08 -22.16
CA GLU A 68 -5.63 42.43 -22.69
C GLU A 68 -6.48 42.28 -23.99
N ARG A 69 -7.65 42.94 -24.07
CA ARG A 69 -7.97 44.16 -24.85
C ARG A 69 -8.35 43.93 -26.32
#